data_AF-A0AA37NNT8-F1
#
_entry.id   AF-A0AA37NNT8-F1
#
_cell.length_a   1.000
_cell.length_b   1.000
_cell.length_c   1.000
_cell.angle_alpha   90.00
_cell.angle_beta   90.00
_cell.angle_gamma   90.00
#
_symmetry.space_group_name_H-M   'P 1'
#
loop_
_entity.id
_entity.type
_entity.pdbx_description
1 polymer ?
#
loop_
_entity_poly.entity_id
_entity_poly.type
_entity_poly.pdbx_seq_one_letter_code
_entity_poly.pdbx_strand_id
1 'polypeptide(L)'
;METGKELFESIMNTCPQKKVVSLCKKLIKKCSFNSGTDAENLCHLAYRLFVYGYIEEALAVCRYTHDVPFPGKGAFNVWTFILCLWGLEVFILKTQEKYKEADVRTKEIDHIHIQPIGIRLNDSAEKCRKDADKLYLTFTYPDVLFCKEIEEARSLNSANEWRFIALFEMIGYGATGLYPNLSAHWEELQQDINNYVSILSKEK
;
A
#
# COMPACT_ATOMS: atom_id res chain seq x y z
N MET A 1 -2.58 19.92 -13.95
CA MET A 1 -2.34 18.99 -12.84
C MET A 1 -3.32 19.38 -11.76
N GLU A 2 -4.23 18.48 -11.43
CA GLU A 2 -5.10 18.64 -10.26
C GLU A 2 -4.18 18.74 -9.05
N THR A 3 -4.29 19.84 -8.30
CA THR A 3 -3.51 20.00 -7.07
C THR A 3 -3.93 18.89 -6.09
N GLY A 4 -3.02 18.42 -5.22
CA GLY A 4 -3.38 17.41 -4.23
C GLY A 4 -4.63 17.80 -3.40
N LYS A 5 -4.82 19.11 -3.20
CA LYS A 5 -6.03 19.66 -2.57
C LYS A 5 -7.31 19.36 -3.37
N GLU A 6 -7.33 19.64 -4.67
CA GLU A 6 -8.50 19.39 -5.53
C GLU A 6 -8.87 17.90 -5.55
N LEU A 7 -7.87 17.01 -5.63
CA LEU A 7 -8.06 15.56 -5.52
C LEU A 7 -8.79 15.18 -4.22
N PHE A 8 -8.29 15.63 -3.07
CA PHE A 8 -8.87 15.27 -1.77
C PHE A 8 -10.25 15.91 -1.55
N GLU A 9 -10.50 17.11 -2.08
CA GLU A 9 -11.83 17.74 -2.06
C GLU A 9 -12.84 16.96 -2.91
N SER A 10 -12.44 16.50 -4.10
CA SER A 10 -13.25 15.63 -4.96
C SER A 10 -13.61 14.31 -4.26
N ILE A 11 -12.63 13.64 -3.66
CA ILE A 11 -12.84 12.39 -2.92
C ILE A 11 -13.83 12.57 -1.76
N MET A 12 -13.73 13.69 -1.02
CA MET A 12 -14.67 13.98 0.07
C MET A 12 -16.12 14.10 -0.40
N ASN A 13 -16.33 14.61 -1.61
CA ASN A 13 -17.67 14.76 -2.18
C ASN A 13 -18.23 13.42 -2.67
N THR A 14 -17.37 12.54 -3.18
CA THR A 14 -17.80 11.23 -3.71
C THR A 14 -17.97 10.18 -2.61
N CYS A 15 -17.07 10.14 -1.62
CA CYS A 15 -17.07 9.17 -0.53
C CYS A 15 -17.32 9.85 0.83
N PRO A 16 -18.59 9.95 1.30
CA PRO A 16 -18.94 10.68 2.51
C PRO A 16 -18.63 9.91 3.82
N GLN A 17 -17.80 8.87 3.77
CA GLN A 17 -17.45 8.08 4.94
C GLN A 17 -16.60 8.89 5.93
N LYS A 18 -16.96 8.86 7.21
CA LYS A 18 -16.34 9.71 8.25
C LYS A 18 -14.82 9.56 8.32
N LYS A 19 -14.31 8.32 8.22
CA LYS A 19 -12.86 8.05 8.24
C LYS A 19 -12.17 8.63 6.98
N VAL A 20 -12.78 8.51 5.80
CA VAL A 20 -12.27 9.07 4.52
C VAL A 20 -12.26 10.60 4.56
N VAL A 21 -13.37 11.22 4.96
CA VAL A 21 -13.47 12.69 5.08
C VAL A 21 -12.44 13.24 6.07
N SER A 22 -12.21 12.56 7.19
CA SER A 22 -11.20 12.93 8.18
C SER A 22 -9.78 12.90 7.59
N LEU A 23 -9.43 11.84 6.84
CA LEU A 23 -8.13 11.71 6.17
C LEU A 23 -7.92 12.80 5.12
N CYS A 24 -8.92 13.03 4.27
CA CYS A 24 -8.85 14.09 3.25
C CYS A 24 -8.62 15.47 3.88
N LYS A 25 -9.35 15.82 4.96
CA LYS A 25 -9.14 17.09 5.69
C LYS A 25 -7.72 17.24 6.23
N LYS A 26 -7.10 16.15 6.73
CA LYS A 26 -5.70 16.17 7.18
C LYS A 26 -4.76 16.43 6.01
N LEU A 27 -4.94 15.71 4.90
CA LEU A 27 -4.09 15.79 3.72
C LEU A 27 -4.21 17.14 2.97
N ILE A 28 -5.41 17.74 2.96
CA ILE A 28 -5.63 19.10 2.44
C ILE A 28 -4.84 20.14 3.25
N LYS A 29 -4.80 19.98 4.58
CA LYS A 29 -4.05 20.90 5.45
C LYS A 29 -2.55 20.76 5.20
N LYS A 30 -2.06 19.53 5.05
CA LYS A 30 -0.67 19.22 4.78
C LYS A 30 -0.54 17.80 4.21
N CYS A 31 0.18 17.68 3.10
CA CYS A 31 0.61 16.41 2.55
C CYS A 31 2.06 16.56 2.10
N SER A 32 3.01 16.05 2.90
CA SER A 32 4.45 16.10 2.61
C SER A 32 5.02 14.69 2.47
N PHE A 33 5.71 14.44 1.35
CA PHE A 33 6.46 13.19 1.13
C PHE A 33 7.78 13.12 1.91
N ASN A 34 8.00 14.04 2.86
CA ASN A 34 9.08 13.95 3.85
C ASN A 34 8.57 13.55 5.25
N SER A 35 7.26 13.32 5.41
CA SER A 35 6.64 12.93 6.68
C SER A 35 6.02 11.55 6.57
N GLY A 36 6.49 10.62 7.41
CA GLY A 36 5.91 9.27 7.48
C GLY A 36 4.43 9.30 7.82
N THR A 37 4.00 10.20 8.72
CA THR A 37 2.57 10.38 9.07
C THR A 37 1.72 10.87 7.91
N ASP A 38 2.22 11.79 7.09
CA ASP A 38 1.47 12.26 5.92
C ASP A 38 1.35 11.14 4.87
N ALA A 39 2.42 10.37 4.66
CA ALA A 39 2.42 9.20 3.76
C ALA A 39 1.52 8.05 4.26
N GLU A 40 1.53 7.79 5.56
CA GLU A 40 0.63 6.83 6.21
C GLU A 40 -0.84 7.25 6.02
N ASN A 41 -1.18 8.52 6.28
CA ASN A 41 -2.54 9.02 6.06
C ASN A 41 -2.97 8.87 4.59
N LEU A 42 -2.06 9.07 3.64
CA LEU A 42 -2.32 8.89 2.21
C LEU A 42 -2.56 7.42 1.85
N CYS A 43 -1.73 6.52 2.38
CA CYS A 43 -1.91 5.07 2.23
C CYS A 43 -3.23 4.60 2.84
N HIS A 44 -3.55 5.06 4.06
CA HIS A 44 -4.81 4.78 4.73
C HIS A 44 -6.01 5.26 3.90
N LEU A 45 -5.90 6.42 3.24
CA LEU A 45 -6.95 6.94 2.38
C LEU A 45 -7.22 6.00 1.20
N ALA A 46 -6.18 5.61 0.45
CA ALA A 46 -6.33 4.74 -0.71
C ALA A 46 -6.92 3.37 -0.34
N TYR A 47 -6.41 2.74 0.72
CA TYR A 47 -6.92 1.43 1.16
C TYR A 47 -8.35 1.51 1.66
N ARG A 48 -8.75 2.60 2.34
CA ARG A 48 -10.16 2.77 2.76
C ARG A 48 -11.08 2.96 1.55
N LEU A 49 -10.66 3.75 0.56
CA LEU A 49 -11.41 3.90 -0.69
C LEU A 49 -11.60 2.55 -1.39
N PHE A 50 -10.52 1.77 -1.50
CA PHE A 50 -10.56 0.41 -2.03
C PHE A 50 -11.54 -0.49 -1.25
N VAL A 51 -11.43 -0.53 0.08
CA VAL A 51 -12.33 -1.33 0.96
C VAL A 51 -13.80 -0.93 0.78
N TYR A 52 -14.07 0.35 0.57
CA TYR A 52 -15.43 0.87 0.35
C TYR A 52 -15.90 0.79 -1.12
N GLY A 53 -15.09 0.25 -2.03
CA GLY A 53 -15.44 0.07 -3.44
C GLY A 53 -15.27 1.31 -4.33
N TYR A 54 -14.63 2.37 -3.84
CA TYR A 54 -14.30 3.59 -4.58
C TYR A 54 -12.96 3.39 -5.34
N ILE A 55 -12.99 2.49 -6.33
CA ILE A 55 -11.78 1.97 -7.00
C ILE A 55 -11.05 3.05 -7.79
N GLU A 56 -11.76 3.92 -8.51
CA GLU A 56 -11.13 4.98 -9.32
C GLU A 56 -10.50 6.06 -8.44
N GLU A 57 -11.14 6.41 -7.33
CA GLU A 57 -10.58 7.31 -6.32
C GLU A 57 -9.34 6.71 -5.64
N ALA A 58 -9.37 5.41 -5.32
CA ALA A 58 -8.21 4.71 -4.79
C ALA A 58 -7.02 4.75 -5.77
N LEU A 59 -7.28 4.48 -7.06
CA LEU A 59 -6.26 4.60 -8.11
C LEU A 59 -5.73 6.02 -8.27
N ALA A 60 -6.60 7.04 -8.19
CA ALA A 60 -6.18 8.44 -8.25
C ALA A 60 -5.21 8.80 -7.11
N VAL A 61 -5.48 8.30 -5.89
CA VAL A 61 -4.57 8.47 -4.75
C VAL A 61 -3.25 7.72 -4.94
N CYS A 62 -3.25 6.51 -5.49
CA CYS A 62 -2.00 5.80 -5.81
C CYS A 62 -1.17 6.60 -6.83
N ARG A 63 -1.80 7.07 -7.92
CA ARG A 63 -1.18 7.83 -9.00
C ARG A 63 -0.61 9.18 -8.56
N TYR A 64 -1.21 9.79 -7.53
CA TYR A 64 -0.70 11.03 -6.92
C TYR A 64 0.75 10.89 -6.39
N THR A 65 1.25 9.67 -6.20
CA THR A 65 2.62 9.42 -5.72
C THR A 65 3.64 9.11 -6.81
N HIS A 66 3.24 9.04 -8.09
CA HIS A 66 4.13 8.60 -9.17
C HIS A 66 5.31 9.52 -9.40
N ASP A 67 5.12 10.84 -9.26
CA ASP A 67 6.16 11.85 -9.49
C ASP A 67 7.03 12.13 -8.25
N VAL A 68 6.84 11.38 -7.16
CA VAL A 68 7.59 11.59 -5.92
C VAL A 68 9.01 11.01 -6.09
N PRO A 69 10.07 11.85 -6.01
CA PRO A 69 11.44 11.35 -6.15
C PRO A 69 11.84 10.51 -4.93
N PHE A 70 12.46 9.36 -5.17
CA PHE A 70 13.01 8.53 -4.09
C PHE A 70 14.25 9.19 -3.47
N PRO A 71 14.23 9.60 -2.20
CA PRO A 71 15.33 10.36 -1.59
C PRO A 71 16.37 9.45 -0.92
N GLY A 72 16.19 8.12 -0.95
CA GLY A 72 17.07 7.14 -0.33
C GLY A 72 16.78 6.82 1.15
N LYS A 73 17.82 6.46 1.94
CA LYS A 73 17.74 5.53 3.09
C LYS A 73 17.07 6.15 4.31
N GLY A 74 16.99 7.48 4.35
CA GLY A 74 16.29 8.23 5.39
C GLY A 74 14.77 8.22 5.25
N ALA A 75 14.22 7.66 4.18
CA ALA A 75 12.82 7.81 3.83
C ALA A 75 12.02 6.51 3.73
N PHE A 76 12.52 5.35 4.21
CA PHE A 76 11.68 4.14 4.26
C PHE A 76 10.44 4.33 5.15
N ASN A 77 10.49 5.20 6.16
CA ASN A 77 9.30 5.60 6.93
C ASN A 77 8.19 6.27 6.07
N VAL A 78 8.53 6.76 4.88
CA VAL A 78 7.60 7.31 3.88
C VAL A 78 7.37 6.28 2.77
N TRP A 79 8.46 5.72 2.25
CA TRP A 79 8.46 4.89 1.06
C TRP A 79 7.84 3.51 1.28
N THR A 80 7.83 2.96 2.50
CA THR A 80 7.02 1.78 2.79
C THR A 80 5.55 2.03 2.42
N PHE A 81 5.00 3.20 2.79
CA PHE A 81 3.61 3.56 2.46
C PHE A 81 3.41 3.83 0.96
N ILE A 82 4.38 4.47 0.29
CA ILE A 82 4.32 4.68 -1.17
C ILE A 82 4.36 3.34 -1.92
N LEU A 83 5.22 2.42 -1.51
CA LEU A 83 5.30 1.09 -2.12
C LEU A 83 4.03 0.28 -1.85
N CYS A 84 3.41 0.39 -0.67
CA CYS A 84 2.08 -0.20 -0.42
C CYS A 84 0.98 0.40 -1.32
N LEU A 85 1.02 1.70 -1.62
CA LEU A 85 0.13 2.34 -2.60
C LEU A 85 0.35 1.78 -4.01
N TRP A 86 1.61 1.60 -4.40
CA TRP A 86 1.96 1.04 -5.71
C TRP A 86 1.56 -0.44 -5.81
N GLY A 87 1.69 -1.22 -4.73
CA GLY A 87 1.19 -2.60 -4.69
C GLY A 87 -0.34 -2.68 -4.76
N LEU A 88 -1.06 -1.74 -4.12
CA LEU A 88 -2.51 -1.60 -4.29
C LEU A 88 -2.89 -1.26 -5.74
N GLU A 89 -2.15 -0.38 -6.39
CA GLU A 89 -2.35 -0.08 -7.81
C GLU A 89 -2.14 -1.34 -8.67
N VAL A 90 -1.06 -2.09 -8.46
CA VAL A 90 -0.81 -3.36 -9.16
C VAL A 90 -1.98 -4.32 -8.98
N PHE A 91 -2.49 -4.47 -7.75
CA PHE A 91 -3.64 -5.31 -7.46
C PHE A 91 -4.87 -4.90 -8.27
N ILE A 92 -5.25 -3.62 -8.20
CA ILE A 92 -6.42 -3.10 -8.92
C ILE A 92 -6.24 -3.23 -10.45
N LEU A 93 -5.05 -2.94 -10.97
CA LEU A 93 -4.77 -3.10 -12.41
C LEU A 93 -4.91 -4.56 -12.84
N LYS A 94 -4.43 -5.52 -12.04
CA LYS A 94 -4.58 -6.95 -12.33
C LYS A 94 -6.04 -7.39 -12.28
N THR A 95 -6.85 -6.89 -11.34
CA THR A 95 -8.29 -7.21 -11.29
C THR A 95 -9.07 -6.57 -12.44
N GLN A 96 -8.58 -5.48 -13.01
CA GLN A 96 -9.09 -4.86 -14.23
C GLN A 96 -8.47 -5.44 -15.52
N GLU A 97 -7.72 -6.55 -15.44
CA GLU A 97 -7.03 -7.20 -16.57
C GLU A 97 -5.98 -6.32 -17.29
N LYS A 98 -5.54 -5.22 -16.66
CA LYS A 98 -4.51 -4.29 -17.17
C LYS A 98 -3.09 -4.77 -16.82
N TYR A 99 -2.77 -6.01 -17.19
CA TYR A 99 -1.52 -6.67 -16.79
C TYR A 99 -0.25 -5.96 -17.25
N LYS A 100 -0.28 -5.28 -18.41
CA LYS A 100 0.90 -4.52 -18.92
C LYS A 100 1.22 -3.32 -18.02
N GLU A 101 0.21 -2.56 -17.60
CA GLU A 101 0.39 -1.43 -16.70
C GLU A 101 0.83 -1.92 -15.32
N ALA A 102 0.25 -3.03 -14.84
CA ALA A 102 0.64 -3.66 -13.59
C ALA A 102 2.12 -4.11 -13.60
N ASP A 103 2.60 -4.71 -14.70
CA ASP A 103 3.99 -5.13 -14.85
C ASP A 103 4.97 -3.94 -14.86
N VAL A 104 4.61 -2.82 -15.50
CA VAL A 104 5.40 -1.58 -15.43
C VAL A 104 5.53 -1.12 -13.98
N ARG A 105 4.41 -1.05 -13.24
CA ARG A 105 4.42 -0.64 -11.83
C ARG A 105 5.22 -1.61 -10.95
N THR A 106 5.10 -2.92 -11.15
CA THR A 106 5.90 -3.94 -10.44
C THR A 106 7.40 -3.73 -10.69
N LYS A 107 7.81 -3.44 -11.93
CA LYS A 107 9.21 -3.16 -12.26
C LYS A 107 9.73 -1.90 -11.58
N GLU A 108 8.90 -0.87 -11.44
CA GLU A 108 9.26 0.34 -10.69
C GLU A 108 9.41 0.05 -9.19
N ILE A 109 8.53 -0.78 -8.60
CA ILE A 109 8.69 -1.26 -7.22
C ILE A 109 10.03 -2.00 -7.05
N ASP A 110 10.33 -2.97 -7.92
CA ASP A 110 11.58 -3.72 -7.85
C ASP A 110 12.80 -2.79 -8.02
N HIS A 111 12.69 -1.80 -8.92
CA HIS A 111 13.74 -0.82 -9.14
C HIS A 111 14.07 -0.04 -7.86
N ILE A 112 13.06 0.39 -7.10
CA ILE A 112 13.26 1.10 -5.82
C ILE A 112 14.01 0.21 -4.82
N HIS A 113 13.67 -1.08 -4.72
CA HIS A 113 14.34 -1.99 -3.78
C HIS A 113 15.81 -2.25 -4.12
N ILE A 114 16.18 -2.21 -5.40
CA ILE A 114 17.58 -2.43 -5.84
C ILE A 114 18.40 -1.14 -5.98
N GLN A 115 17.82 0.03 -5.71
CA GLN A 115 18.59 1.27 -5.70
C GLN A 115 19.64 1.24 -4.56
N PRO A 116 20.87 1.70 -4.78
CA PRO A 116 21.86 1.86 -3.71
C PRO A 116 21.48 3.03 -2.79
N ILE A 117 21.54 2.84 -1.47
CA ILE A 117 20.87 3.77 -0.55
C ILE A 117 21.76 4.32 0.58
N GLY A 118 21.87 5.65 0.69
CA GLY A 118 22.55 6.35 1.79
C GLY A 118 24.06 6.06 1.83
N ILE A 119 24.58 5.58 2.96
CA ILE A 119 26.00 5.14 3.07
C ILE A 119 26.39 3.99 2.12
N ARG A 120 25.41 3.39 1.42
CA ARG A 120 25.57 2.31 0.44
C ARG A 120 25.54 2.79 -1.01
N LEU A 121 25.73 4.08 -1.28
CA LEU A 121 25.80 4.63 -2.65
C LEU A 121 26.86 3.93 -3.53
N ASN A 122 27.88 3.34 -2.91
CA ASN A 122 28.95 2.60 -3.58
C ASN A 122 28.73 1.08 -3.59
N ASP A 123 27.57 0.58 -3.13
CA ASP A 123 27.27 -0.85 -3.21
C ASP A 123 27.13 -1.26 -4.69
N SER A 124 27.68 -2.43 -5.02
CA SER A 124 27.52 -2.99 -6.35
C SER A 124 26.05 -3.39 -6.60
N ALA A 125 25.64 -3.37 -7.86
CA ALA A 125 24.31 -3.85 -8.27
C ALA A 125 24.02 -5.27 -7.76
N GLU A 126 25.03 -6.15 -7.70
CA GLU A 126 24.91 -7.50 -7.15
C GLU A 126 24.55 -7.49 -5.65
N LYS A 127 25.15 -6.59 -4.87
CA LYS A 127 24.85 -6.47 -3.44
C LYS A 127 23.45 -5.91 -3.20
N CYS A 128 23.05 -4.88 -3.96
CA CYS A 128 21.69 -4.34 -3.89
C CYS A 128 20.64 -5.39 -4.25
N ARG A 129 20.88 -6.18 -5.31
CA ARG A 129 20.00 -7.30 -5.67
C ARG A 129 19.91 -8.33 -4.55
N LYS A 130 21.03 -8.76 -3.97
CA LYS A 130 21.04 -9.70 -2.83
C LYS A 130 20.26 -9.19 -1.62
N ASP A 131 20.30 -7.89 -1.35
CA ASP A 131 19.55 -7.31 -0.24
C ASP A 131 18.05 -7.21 -0.54
N ALA A 132 17.67 -6.89 -1.78
CA ALA A 132 16.27 -6.96 -2.23
C ALA A 132 15.74 -8.41 -2.18
N ASP A 133 16.52 -9.39 -2.64
CA ASP A 133 16.13 -10.80 -2.60
C ASP A 133 15.92 -11.28 -1.16
N LYS A 134 16.74 -10.82 -0.21
CA LYS A 134 16.53 -11.09 1.22
C LYS A 134 15.23 -10.47 1.74
N LEU A 135 14.93 -9.22 1.35
CA LEU A 135 13.66 -8.56 1.69
C LEU A 135 12.47 -9.36 1.15
N TYR A 136 12.54 -9.86 -0.08
CA TYR A 136 11.44 -10.64 -0.67
C TYR A 136 11.19 -11.97 0.04
N LEU A 137 12.17 -12.49 0.76
CA LEU A 137 12.05 -13.69 1.57
C LEU A 137 11.53 -13.42 3.00
N THR A 138 11.40 -12.16 3.45
CA THR A 138 11.00 -11.88 4.85
C THR A 138 9.51 -12.03 5.10
N PHE A 139 8.67 -11.94 4.07
CA PHE A 139 7.22 -11.99 4.22
C PHE A 139 6.69 -13.37 3.92
N THR A 140 5.96 -13.94 4.87
CA THR A 140 5.33 -15.25 4.73
C THR A 140 3.81 -15.13 4.79
N TYR A 141 3.12 -16.05 4.12
CA TYR A 141 1.67 -16.07 4.05
C TYR A 141 1.01 -16.02 5.44
N PRO A 142 1.39 -16.85 6.44
CA PRO A 142 0.76 -16.76 7.76
C PRO A 142 1.01 -15.44 8.49
N ASP A 143 2.18 -14.83 8.31
CA ASP A 143 2.57 -13.62 9.03
C ASP A 143 1.78 -12.40 8.56
N VAL A 144 1.54 -12.28 7.24
CA VAL A 144 0.84 -11.11 6.65
C VAL A 144 -0.65 -11.07 6.98
N LEU A 145 -1.23 -12.15 7.54
CA LEU A 145 -2.63 -12.21 7.94
C LEU A 145 -2.90 -11.54 9.29
N PHE A 146 -1.88 -11.42 10.16
CA PHE A 146 -2.02 -10.91 11.53
C PHE A 146 -3.08 -11.67 12.36
N CYS A 147 -3.24 -12.99 12.12
CA CYS A 147 -4.27 -13.79 12.78
C CYS A 147 -4.17 -13.72 14.32
N LYS A 148 -2.94 -13.79 14.85
CA LYS A 148 -2.70 -13.72 16.30
C LYS A 148 -3.17 -12.40 16.90
N GLU A 149 -2.79 -11.28 16.27
CA GLU A 149 -3.14 -9.94 16.73
C GLU A 149 -4.66 -9.69 16.65
N ILE A 150 -5.32 -10.28 15.66
CA ILE A 150 -6.78 -10.24 15.51
C ILE A 150 -7.47 -11.06 16.60
N GLU A 151 -6.97 -12.26 16.92
CA GLU A 151 -7.52 -13.15 17.96
C GLU A 151 -7.31 -12.58 19.38
N GLU A 152 -6.16 -11.97 19.63
CA GLU A 152 -5.82 -11.35 20.92
C GLU A 152 -6.44 -9.94 21.11
N ALA A 153 -7.14 -9.42 20.09
CA ALA A 153 -7.70 -8.09 20.12
C ALA A 153 -8.81 -7.93 21.17
N ARG A 154 -8.70 -6.89 22.00
CA ARG A 154 -9.65 -6.60 23.09
C ARG A 154 -11.04 -6.12 22.64
N SER A 155 -11.20 -5.78 21.35
CA SER A 155 -12.47 -5.29 20.81
C SER A 155 -12.54 -5.54 19.29
N LEU A 156 -13.76 -5.54 18.74
CA LEU A 156 -13.97 -5.62 17.30
C LEU A 156 -13.24 -4.50 16.54
N ASN A 157 -13.25 -3.27 17.09
CA ASN A 157 -12.53 -2.14 16.47
C ASN A 157 -11.03 -2.41 16.42
N SER A 158 -10.44 -2.93 17.50
CA SER A 158 -9.01 -3.28 17.52
C SER A 158 -8.68 -4.40 16.55
N ALA A 159 -9.54 -5.43 16.47
CA ALA A 159 -9.38 -6.53 15.52
C ALA A 159 -9.45 -6.03 14.07
N ASN A 160 -10.33 -5.07 13.79
CA ASN A 160 -10.47 -4.52 12.46
C ASN A 160 -9.32 -3.59 12.06
N GLU A 161 -8.73 -2.83 12.98
CA GLU A 161 -7.51 -2.08 12.65
C GLU A 161 -6.37 -3.05 12.27
N TRP A 162 -6.26 -4.21 12.91
CA TRP A 162 -5.33 -5.25 12.48
C TRP A 162 -5.67 -5.84 11.11
N ARG A 163 -6.94 -6.15 10.82
CA ARG A 163 -7.38 -6.55 9.48
C ARG A 163 -7.04 -5.50 8.43
N PHE A 164 -7.18 -4.23 8.78
CA PHE A 164 -6.88 -3.12 7.87
C PHE A 164 -5.37 -3.00 7.61
N ILE A 165 -4.53 -3.18 8.63
CA ILE A 165 -3.07 -3.24 8.48
C ILE A 165 -2.65 -4.46 7.66
N ALA A 166 -3.25 -5.63 7.91
CA ALA A 166 -2.98 -6.86 7.16
C ALA A 166 -3.18 -6.66 5.65
N LEU A 167 -4.22 -5.91 5.23
CA LEU A 167 -4.42 -5.60 3.82
C LEU A 167 -3.21 -4.92 3.17
N PHE A 168 -2.44 -4.12 3.91
CA PHE A 168 -1.26 -3.44 3.36
C PHE A 168 -0.19 -4.44 2.97
N GLU A 169 0.02 -5.48 3.78
CA GLU A 169 1.03 -6.49 3.50
C GLU A 169 0.54 -7.50 2.47
N MET A 170 -0.70 -7.99 2.64
CA MET A 170 -1.31 -8.94 1.70
C MET A 170 -1.37 -8.38 0.28
N ILE A 171 -1.81 -7.13 0.12
CA ILE A 171 -1.94 -6.48 -1.19
C ILE A 171 -0.62 -5.84 -1.61
N GLY A 172 -0.05 -4.99 -0.76
CA GLY A 172 1.14 -4.18 -1.06
C GLY A 172 2.35 -5.02 -1.45
N TYR A 173 2.51 -6.20 -0.85
CA TYR A 173 3.59 -7.13 -1.19
C TYR A 173 3.10 -8.27 -2.07
N GLY A 174 2.01 -8.95 -1.67
CA GLY A 174 1.54 -10.17 -2.35
C GLY A 174 1.15 -9.94 -3.82
N ALA A 175 0.44 -8.85 -4.12
CA ALA A 175 -0.06 -8.61 -5.48
C ALA A 175 1.04 -8.33 -6.50
N THR A 176 2.26 -7.96 -6.06
CA THR A 176 3.36 -7.61 -6.94
C THR A 176 3.96 -8.81 -7.67
N GLY A 177 3.93 -10.00 -7.05
CA GLY A 177 4.64 -11.19 -7.53
C GLY A 177 6.14 -11.20 -7.21
N LEU A 178 6.66 -10.20 -6.48
CA LEU A 178 8.08 -10.12 -6.11
C LEU A 178 8.43 -11.01 -4.91
N TYR A 179 7.44 -11.35 -4.08
CA TYR A 179 7.61 -12.08 -2.82
C TYR A 179 7.28 -13.55 -3.05
N PRO A 180 8.27 -14.47 -3.10
CA PRO A 180 8.04 -15.84 -3.57
C PRO A 180 7.06 -16.62 -2.70
N ASN A 181 7.13 -16.46 -1.38
CA ASN A 181 6.22 -17.18 -0.47
C ASN A 181 4.76 -16.71 -0.64
N LEU A 182 4.53 -15.39 -0.72
CA LEU A 182 3.20 -14.84 -0.98
C LEU A 182 2.68 -15.22 -2.36
N SER A 183 3.56 -15.26 -3.37
CA SER A 183 3.20 -15.68 -4.73
C SER A 183 2.81 -17.15 -4.81
N ALA A 184 3.44 -18.01 -4.00
CA ALA A 184 3.10 -19.43 -3.91
C ALA A 184 1.74 -19.68 -3.25
N HIS A 185 1.26 -18.74 -2.43
CA HIS A 185 -0.02 -18.80 -1.72
C HIS A 185 -1.02 -17.73 -2.21
N TRP A 186 -0.90 -17.32 -3.47
CA TRP A 186 -1.67 -16.19 -3.98
C TRP A 186 -3.18 -16.44 -3.98
N GLU A 187 -3.63 -17.67 -4.28
CA GLU A 187 -5.06 -18.01 -4.29
C GLU A 187 -5.68 -17.89 -2.89
N GLU A 188 -4.99 -18.42 -1.88
CA GLU A 188 -5.41 -18.33 -0.48
C GLU A 188 -5.39 -16.88 0.00
N LEU A 189 -4.32 -16.14 -0.33
CA LEU A 189 -4.18 -14.72 0.00
C LEU A 189 -5.31 -13.88 -0.59
N GLN A 190 -5.74 -14.16 -1.83
CA GLN A 190 -6.89 -13.50 -2.44
C GLN A 190 -8.19 -13.78 -1.70
N GLN A 191 -8.39 -15.00 -1.21
CA GLN A 191 -9.58 -15.35 -0.42
C GLN A 191 -9.61 -14.57 0.91
N ASP A 192 -8.46 -14.46 1.59
CA ASP A 192 -8.35 -13.68 2.82
C ASP A 192 -8.48 -12.17 2.61
N ILE A 193 -7.91 -11.63 1.54
CA ILE A 193 -8.13 -10.23 1.13
C ILE A 193 -9.63 -9.96 0.97
N ASN A 194 -10.34 -10.80 0.22
CA ASN A 194 -11.78 -10.65 0.00
C ASN A 194 -12.58 -10.76 1.30
N ASN A 195 -12.20 -11.67 2.20
CA ASN A 195 -12.81 -11.80 3.51
C ASN A 195 -12.61 -10.54 4.35
N TYR A 196 -11.38 -10.00 4.41
CA TYR A 196 -11.06 -8.83 5.23
C TYR A 196 -11.74 -7.58 4.68
N VAL A 197 -11.76 -7.39 3.35
CA VAL A 197 -12.53 -6.32 2.69
C VAL A 197 -14.03 -6.43 2.99
N SER A 198 -14.61 -7.64 2.93
CA SER A 198 -16.03 -7.89 3.24
C SER A 198 -16.38 -7.55 4.69
N ILE A 199 -15.48 -7.79 5.65
CA ILE A 199 -15.66 -7.41 7.05
C ILE A 199 -15.54 -5.89 7.22
N LEU A 200 -14.48 -5.29 6.66
CA LEU A 200 -14.14 -3.88 6.85
C LEU A 200 -15.08 -2.91 6.11
N SER A 201 -15.65 -3.32 4.98
CA SER A 201 -16.64 -2.53 4.24
C SER A 201 -17.91 -2.26 5.04
N LYS A 202 -18.17 -3.05 6.09
CA LYS A 202 -19.34 -2.91 6.98
C LYS A 202 -19.06 -2.03 8.20
N GLU A 203 -17.84 -1.51 8.34
CA GLU A 203 -17.52 -0.53 9.38
C GLU A 203 -18.33 0.75 9.17
N LYS A 204 -19.00 1.20 10.24
CA LYS A 204 -19.76 2.46 10.28
C LYS A 204 -18.88 3.63 10.72
#